data_AF-W1J4W0-F1
#
_entry.id   AF-W1J4W0-F1
#
_cell.length_a   1.000
_cell.length_b   1.000
_cell.length_c   1.000
_cell.angle_alpha   90.00
_cell.angle_beta   90.00
_cell.angle_gamma   90.00
#
_symmetry.space_group_name_H-M   'P 1'
#
loop_
_entity.id
_entity.type
_entity.pdbx_description
1 polymer ?
#
loop_
_entity_poly.entity_id
_entity_poly.type
_entity_poly.pdbx_seq_one_letter_code
_entity_poly.pdbx_strand_id
1 'polypeptide(L)' 'MTKQGNRHLRTLIIHGARAVMRCCQKRDDALGEWLRKLLARCSFMKATVALANKLVRIIWRILKDDVDFMVKKAVN' A
#
# COMPACT_ATOMS: atom_id res chain seq x y z
N MET A 1 3.82 14.83 -19.61
CA MET A 1 3.49 13.83 -18.56
C MET A 1 3.41 12.46 -19.21
N THR A 2 4.14 11.44 -18.72
CA THR A 2 4.14 10.10 -19.34
C THR A 2 2.80 9.40 -19.14
N LYS A 3 2.30 8.74 -20.19
CA LYS A 3 1.00 8.03 -20.25
C LYS A 3 0.83 6.94 -19.17
N GLN A 4 1.92 6.52 -18.52
CA GLN A 4 1.98 5.47 -17.49
C GLN A 4 2.28 6.00 -16.07
N GLY A 5 2.30 7.33 -15.86
CA GLY A 5 2.74 7.93 -14.61
C GLY A 5 4.27 7.87 -14.41
N ASN A 6 4.75 8.34 -13.27
CA ASN A 6 6.17 8.43 -12.96
C ASN A 6 6.74 7.06 -12.51
N ARG A 7 7.64 6.48 -13.32
CA ARG A 7 8.29 5.18 -13.03
C ARG A 7 9.04 5.19 -11.70
N HIS A 8 9.75 6.27 -11.40
CA HIS A 8 10.55 6.39 -10.17
C HIS A 8 9.66 6.35 -8.92
N LEU A 9 8.55 7.07 -8.95
CA LEU A 9 7.57 7.06 -7.86
C LEU A 9 7.01 5.65 -7.62
N ARG A 10 6.64 4.94 -8.69
CA ARG A 10 6.16 3.55 -8.57
C ARG A 10 7.20 2.65 -7.92
N THR A 11 8.47 2.79 -8.30
CA THR A 11 9.57 2.03 -7.70
C THR A 11 9.69 2.30 -6.21
N LEU A 12 9.72 3.58 -5.79
CA LEU A 12 9.79 3.97 -4.39
C LEU A 12 8.64 3.38 -3.57
N ILE A 13 7.41 3.45 -4.09
CA ILE A 13 6.24 2.91 -3.39
C ILE A 13 6.32 1.39 -3.24
N ILE A 14 6.81 0.66 -4.24
CA ILE A 14 7.01 -0.79 -4.14
C ILE A 14 8.06 -1.12 -3.08
N HIS A 15 9.16 -0.36 -3.01
CA HIS A 15 10.17 -0.55 -1.97
C HIS A 15 9.62 -0.28 -0.57
N GLY A 16 8.84 0.80 -0.41
CA GLY A 16 8.15 1.11 0.85
C GLY A 16 7.17 0.01 1.26
N ALA A 17 6.33 -0.45 0.32
CA ALA A 17 5.42 -1.57 0.54
C ALA A 17 6.18 -2.83 0.97
N ARG A 18 7.33 -3.14 0.34
CA ARG A 18 8.16 -4.28 0.72
C ARG A 18 8.70 -4.14 2.15
N ALA A 19 9.07 -2.94 2.58
CA ALA A 19 9.48 -2.69 3.97
C ALA A 19 8.35 -2.96 4.96
N VAL A 20 7.13 -2.49 4.67
CA VAL A 20 5.94 -2.76 5.49
C VAL A 20 5.64 -4.26 5.55
N MET A 21 5.72 -4.94 4.40
CA MET A 21 5.50 -6.39 4.30
C MET A 21 6.49 -7.20 5.15
N ARG A 22 7.73 -6.74 5.31
CA ARG A 22 8.69 -7.41 6.22
C ARG A 22 8.27 -7.35 7.68
N CYS A 23 7.57 -6.29 8.08
CA CYS A 23 7.10 -6.11 9.46
C CYS A 23 5.66 -6.58 9.68
N CYS A 24 4.93 -7.01 8.63
CA CYS A 24 3.49 -7.26 8.72
C CYS A 24 3.08 -8.39 9.67
N GLN A 25 3.94 -9.38 9.88
CA GLN A 25 3.66 -10.49 10.80
C GLN A 25 3.61 -10.05 12.27
N LYS A 26 4.35 -9.00 12.63
CA LYS A 26 4.43 -8.47 14.01
C LYS A 26 3.46 -7.33 14.26
N ARG A 27 2.65 -6.93 13.27
CA ARG A 27 1.68 -5.84 13.40
C ARG A 27 0.34 -6.38 13.88
N ASP A 28 -0.19 -5.80 14.96
CA ASP A 28 -1.50 -6.14 15.50
C ASP A 28 -2.57 -5.09 15.19
N ASP A 29 -2.55 -4.58 13.96
CA ASP A 29 -3.53 -3.63 13.46
C ASP A 29 -4.34 -4.21 12.30
N ALA A 30 -5.44 -3.56 11.95
CA ALA A 30 -6.32 -4.02 10.86
C ALA A 30 -5.60 -4.08 9.50
N LEU A 31 -4.53 -3.29 9.29
CA LEU A 31 -3.66 -3.43 8.11
C LEU A 31 -2.87 -4.74 8.16
N GLY A 32 -2.27 -5.08 9.31
CA GLY A 32 -1.59 -6.36 9.54
C GLY A 32 -2.52 -7.54 9.31
N GLU A 33 -3.76 -7.48 9.81
CA GLU A 33 -4.76 -8.53 9.57
C GLU A 33 -5.10 -8.67 8.08
N TRP A 34 -5.35 -7.57 7.38
CA TRP A 34 -5.60 -7.56 5.94
C TRP A 34 -4.42 -8.16 5.15
N LEU A 35 -3.19 -7.81 5.53
CA LEU A 35 -1.97 -8.33 4.90
C LEU A 35 -1.78 -9.83 5.14
N ARG A 36 -2.07 -10.33 6.35
CA ARG A 36 -2.05 -11.77 6.64
C ARG A 36 -3.09 -12.52 5.80
N LYS A 37 -4.32 -12.00 5.72
CA LYS A 37 -5.38 -12.56 4.84
C LYS A 37 -4.99 -12.53 3.36
N LEU A 38 -4.21 -11.53 2.94
CA LEU A 38 -3.71 -11.44 1.57
C LEU A 38 -2.61 -12.47 1.29
N LEU A 39 -1.65 -12.62 2.21
CA LEU A 39 -0.57 -13.62 2.13
C LEU A 39 -1.09 -15.06 2.16
N ALA A 40 -2.21 -15.31 2.84
CA ALA A 40 -2.88 -16.61 2.81
C ALA A 40 -3.41 -16.99 1.41
N ARG A 41 -3.65 -16.00 0.53
CA ARG A 41 -4.24 -16.19 -0.80
C ARG A 41 -3.26 -15.99 -1.95
N CYS A 42 -2.11 -15.35 -1.72
CA CYS A 42 -1.15 -15.05 -2.78
C CYS A 42 0.30 -14.96 -2.28
N SER A 43 1.26 -15.05 -3.21
CA SER A 43 2.68 -14.96 -2.89
C SER A 43 3.09 -13.58 -2.37
N PHE A 44 4.17 -13.53 -1.60
CA PHE A 44 4.68 -12.32 -0.95
C PHE A 44 4.90 -11.14 -1.92
N MET A 45 5.40 -11.40 -3.13
CA MET A 45 5.58 -10.36 -4.16
C MET A 45 4.25 -9.83 -4.68
N LYS A 46 3.24 -10.69 -4.90
CA LYS A 46 1.90 -10.28 -5.31
C LYS A 46 1.23 -9.43 -4.21
N ALA A 47 1.37 -9.85 -2.96
CA ALA A 47 0.90 -9.10 -1.80
C ALA A 47 1.57 -7.71 -1.69
N THR A 48 2.90 -7.64 -1.93
CA THR A 48 3.64 -6.37 -1.95
C THR A 48 3.11 -5.39 -2.99
N VAL A 49 2.85 -5.87 -4.22
CA VAL A 49 2.30 -5.03 -5.30
C VAL A 49 0.87 -4.58 -4.99
N ALA A 50 0.05 -5.47 -4.42
CA ALA A 50 -1.31 -5.11 -4.00
C ALA A 50 -1.32 -4.06 -2.88
N LEU A 51 -0.41 -4.16 -1.89
CA LEU A 51 -0.22 -3.13 -0.88
C LEU A 51 0.20 -1.80 -1.51
N ALA A 52 1.18 -1.81 -2.42
CA ALA A 52 1.60 -0.62 -3.15
C ALA A 52 0.42 0.04 -3.89
N ASN A 53 -0.42 -0.76 -4.56
CA ASN A 53 -1.62 -0.26 -5.24
C ASN A 53 -2.64 0.35 -4.26
N LYS A 54 -2.82 -0.24 -3.06
CA LYS A 54 -3.68 0.34 -2.01
C LYS A 54 -3.15 1.71 -1.58
N LEU A 55 -1.84 1.82 -1.33
CA LEU A 55 -1.19 3.08 -0.94
C LEU A 55 -1.32 4.15 -2.02
N VAL A 56 -1.09 3.81 -3.29
CA VAL A 56 -1.24 4.76 -4.42
C VAL A 56 -2.67 5.31 -4.47
N ARG A 57 -3.70 4.49 -4.27
CA ARG A 57 -5.10 4.95 -4.28
C ARG A 57 -5.40 5.91 -3.14
N ILE A 58 -4.84 5.66 -1.95
CA ILE A 58 -4.96 6.56 -0.80
C ILE A 58 -4.28 7.90 -1.10
N ILE A 59 -3.02 7.87 -1.57
CA ILE A 59 -2.26 9.07 -1.95
C ILE A 59 -3.02 9.87 -3.02
N TRP A 60 -3.53 9.19 -4.04
CA TRP A 60 -4.33 9.83 -5.08
C TRP A 60 -5.57 10.53 -4.52
N ARG A 61 -6.28 9.89 -3.58
CA ARG A 61 -7.47 10.48 -2.96
C ARG A 61 -7.13 11.72 -2.15
N ILE A 62 -6.04 11.67 -1.38
CA ILE A 62 -5.53 12.81 -0.60
C ILE A 62 -5.20 13.97 -1.53
N LEU A 63 -4.40 13.71 -2.57
CA LEU A 63 -3.97 14.73 -3.53
C LEU A 63 -5.12 15.30 -4.35
N LYS A 64 -6.11 14.48 -4.71
CA LYS A 64 -7.23 14.90 -5.54
C LYS A 64 -8.24 15.73 -4.77
N ASP A 65 -8.55 15.34 -3.54
CA ASP A 65 -9.60 15.96 -2.75
C ASP A 65 -9.08 17.04 -1.78
N ASP A 66 -7.76 17.26 -1.71
CA ASP A 66 -7.09 18.14 -0.74
C ASP A 66 -7.47 17.79 0.73
N VAL A 67 -7.57 16.49 1.01
CA VAL A 67 -8.00 15.98 2.32
C VAL A 67 -6.80 15.46 3.09
N ASP A 68 -6.67 15.86 4.35
CA ASP A 68 -5.64 15.34 5.24
C ASP A 68 -5.65 13.81 5.37
N PHE A 69 -4.46 13.23 5.49
CA PHE A 69 -4.30 11.80 5.67
C PHE A 69 -4.91 11.32 7.00
N MET A 70 -6.03 10.61 6.92
CA MET A 70 -6.70 10.02 8.07
C MET A 70 -6.46 8.51 8.13
N VAL A 71 -5.64 8.07 9.09
CA VAL A 71 -5.24 6.65 9.27
C VAL A 71 -6.45 5.71 9.35
N LYS A 72 -7.54 6.13 10.02
CA LYS A 72 -8.77 5.32 10.15
C LYS A 72 -9.44 5.00 8.81
N LYS A 73 -9.36 5.91 7.83
CA LYS A 73 -10.00 5.77 6.52
C LYS A 73 -9.17 4.95 5.52
N ALA A 74 -7.88 4.77 5.80
CA ALA A 74 -6.94 4.06 4.95
C ALA A 74 -6.94 2.53 5.16
N VAL A 75 -7.44 2.08 6.30
CA VAL A 75 -7.39 0.66 6.69
C VAL A 75 -8.71 -0.06 6.39
N ASN A 76 -9.84 0.65 6.43
CA ASN A 76 -11.15 0.19 5.96
C ASN A 76 -11.21 0.10 4.43
#